data_AF-A0A0E3L5D6-F1
#
_entry.id   AF-A0A0E3L5D6-F1
#
_cell.length_a   1.000
_cell.length_b   1.000
_cell.length_c   1.000
_cell.angle_alpha   90.00
_cell.angle_beta   90.00
_cell.angle_gamma   90.00
#
_symmetry.space_group_name_H-M   'P 1'
#
loop_
_entity.id
_entity.type
_entity.pdbx_description
1 polymer ?
#
loop_
_entity_poly.entity_id
_entity_poly.type
_entity_poly.pdbx_seq_one_letter_code
_entity_poly.pdbx_strand_id
1 'polypeptide(L)'
;MKRTSKEWKEKRVEFIKGKTCAWCGSSERLCVHTPGAFSPAEVRSGIYSLAYARFREVYRQKYQKFEHVLTGKHRHKSHPAWHKASTVHKAEPDNTDLEEQCIEVLVEDTGEGNFKKLYHEWLEESGIKELIEEETRKAEEEYASFEHAIVLCNRCHFASLRGMELCPVCKKKYKPSRYETCFDCLPDEKKKDVLERQKEK
;
A
#
# COMPACT_ATOMS: atom_id res chain seq x y z
N MET A 1 12.84 -19.42 14.28
CA MET A 1 14.28 -19.53 14.63
C MET A 1 14.92 -18.14 14.77
N LYS A 2 15.63 -17.84 15.87
CA LYS A 2 16.28 -16.52 16.06
C LYS A 2 17.48 -16.35 15.10
N ARG A 3 17.63 -15.19 14.45
CA ARG A 3 18.77 -14.90 13.54
C ARG A 3 20.14 -14.95 14.21
N THR A 4 20.17 -14.84 15.54
CA THR A 4 21.39 -14.93 16.34
C THR A 4 21.80 -16.35 16.68
N SER A 5 20.93 -17.35 16.44
CA SER A 5 21.22 -18.74 16.78
C SER A 5 22.34 -19.32 15.91
N LYS A 6 23.05 -20.31 16.46
CA LYS A 6 24.09 -21.06 15.74
C LYS A 6 23.50 -21.75 14.50
N GLU A 7 22.37 -22.45 14.69
CA GLU A 7 21.64 -23.13 13.62
C GLU A 7 21.31 -22.18 12.45
N TRP A 8 20.85 -20.96 12.74
CA TRP A 8 20.53 -19.99 11.70
C TRP A 8 21.77 -19.55 10.93
N LYS A 9 22.89 -19.33 11.62
CA LYS A 9 24.16 -18.94 11.00
C LYS A 9 24.69 -20.05 10.10
N GLU A 10 24.60 -21.31 10.53
CA GLU A 10 25.02 -22.48 9.74
C GLU A 10 24.15 -22.65 8.49
N LYS A 11 22.81 -22.65 8.65
CA LYS A 11 21.88 -22.68 7.51
C LYS A 11 22.13 -21.54 6.53
N ARG A 12 22.40 -20.32 7.03
CA ARG A 12 22.72 -19.17 6.20
C ARG A 12 24.01 -19.38 5.40
N VAL A 13 25.06 -19.88 6.02
CA VAL A 13 26.34 -20.12 5.35
C VAL A 13 26.16 -21.15 4.24
N GLU A 14 25.47 -22.26 4.53
CA GLU A 14 25.18 -23.29 3.52
C GLU A 14 24.30 -22.75 2.39
N PHE A 15 23.26 -21.96 2.71
CA PHE A 15 22.40 -21.35 1.70
C PHE A 15 23.12 -20.39 0.77
N ILE A 16 24.14 -19.66 1.25
CA ILE A 16 24.91 -18.70 0.44
C ILE A 16 26.00 -19.40 -0.39
N LYS A 17 26.48 -20.56 0.04
CA LYS A 17 27.60 -21.28 -0.58
C LYS A 17 27.38 -21.50 -2.08
N GLY A 18 28.35 -21.06 -2.88
CA GLY A 18 28.31 -21.19 -4.34
C GLY A 18 27.32 -20.27 -5.07
N LYS A 19 26.56 -19.43 -4.35
CA LYS A 19 25.63 -18.47 -4.96
C LYS A 19 26.29 -17.11 -5.19
N THR A 20 25.69 -16.32 -6.08
CA THR A 20 26.03 -14.92 -6.33
C THR A 20 24.81 -14.03 -6.11
N CYS A 21 25.02 -12.71 -6.11
CA CYS A 21 23.94 -11.75 -6.02
C CYS A 21 22.95 -11.93 -7.19
N ALA A 22 21.69 -12.22 -6.88
CA ALA A 22 20.63 -12.44 -7.86
C ALA A 22 20.38 -11.21 -8.75
N TRP A 23 20.71 -10.00 -8.30
CA TRP A 23 20.47 -8.77 -9.05
C TRP A 23 21.65 -8.36 -9.94
N CYS A 24 22.88 -8.44 -9.42
CA CYS A 24 24.05 -7.90 -10.12
C CYS A 24 25.19 -8.89 -10.35
N GLY A 25 25.03 -10.16 -9.96
CA GLY A 25 26.02 -11.23 -10.16
C GLY A 25 27.28 -11.15 -9.30
N SER A 26 27.41 -10.14 -8.43
CA SER A 26 28.56 -10.02 -7.51
C SER A 26 28.65 -11.24 -6.58
N SER A 27 29.85 -11.74 -6.34
CA SER A 27 30.16 -12.76 -5.34
C SER A 27 30.58 -12.17 -3.98
N GLU A 28 30.63 -10.85 -3.87
CA GLU A 28 31.14 -10.15 -2.69
C GLU A 28 30.02 -9.78 -1.72
N ARG A 29 30.33 -9.85 -0.41
CA ARG A 29 29.49 -9.35 0.69
C ARG A 29 28.01 -9.75 0.55
N LEU A 30 27.78 -11.06 0.48
CA LEU A 30 26.47 -11.66 0.26
C LEU A 30 25.65 -11.79 1.54
N CYS A 31 24.35 -11.57 1.42
CA CYS A 31 23.38 -11.78 2.47
C CYS A 31 22.11 -12.46 1.93
N VAL A 32 21.38 -13.09 2.84
CA VAL A 32 20.06 -13.66 2.56
C VAL A 32 19.05 -12.54 2.66
N HIS A 33 18.25 -12.39 1.61
CA HIS A 33 17.17 -11.43 1.50
C HIS A 33 15.86 -12.16 1.27
N THR A 34 14.89 -11.95 2.15
CA THR A 34 13.50 -12.35 1.88
C THR A 34 12.77 -11.09 1.41
N PRO A 35 12.18 -11.10 0.19
CA PRO A 35 11.38 -9.97 -0.27
C PRO A 35 10.27 -9.63 0.73
N GLY A 36 9.96 -8.34 0.86
CA GLY A 36 9.02 -7.84 1.88
C GLY A 36 7.69 -8.60 1.89
N ALA A 37 7.13 -8.88 0.71
CA ALA A 37 5.86 -9.60 0.53
C ALA A 37 5.79 -10.99 1.21
N PHE A 38 6.94 -11.64 1.43
CA PHE A 38 7.04 -12.95 2.08
C PHE A 38 7.62 -12.86 3.49
N SER A 39 7.82 -11.65 4.01
CA SER A 39 8.25 -11.50 5.40
C SER A 39 7.06 -11.70 6.34
N PRO A 40 7.24 -12.41 7.47
CA PRO A 40 6.15 -12.62 8.43
C PRO A 40 5.50 -11.32 8.92
N ALA A 41 6.31 -10.27 9.05
CA ALA A 41 5.83 -8.94 9.44
C ALA A 41 4.88 -8.31 8.40
N GLU A 42 5.23 -8.42 7.11
CA GLU A 42 4.40 -7.87 6.03
C GLU A 42 3.12 -8.69 5.85
N VAL A 43 3.20 -10.03 5.88
CA VAL A 43 2.02 -10.91 5.84
C VAL A 43 1.06 -10.54 6.95
N ARG A 44 1.55 -10.49 8.19
CA ARG A 44 0.75 -10.08 9.35
C ARG A 44 0.14 -8.69 9.19
N SER A 45 0.95 -7.69 8.83
CA SER A 45 0.49 -6.32 8.66
C SER A 45 -0.53 -6.18 7.52
N GLY A 46 -0.35 -6.92 6.43
CA GLY A 46 -1.25 -6.96 5.29
C GLY A 46 -2.63 -7.47 5.67
N ILE A 47 -2.70 -8.61 6.36
CA ILE A 47 -3.97 -9.17 6.83
C ILE A 47 -4.65 -8.23 7.84
N TYR A 48 -3.90 -7.68 8.81
CA TYR A 48 -4.46 -6.68 9.74
C TYR A 48 -5.01 -5.44 9.03
N SER A 49 -4.32 -4.96 7.98
CA SER A 49 -4.75 -3.77 7.24
C SER A 49 -6.05 -4.03 6.47
N LEU A 50 -6.18 -5.21 5.86
CA LEU A 50 -7.41 -5.65 5.20
C LEU A 50 -8.55 -5.83 6.21
N ALA A 51 -8.28 -6.46 7.35
CA ALA A 51 -9.24 -6.64 8.43
C ALA A 51 -9.73 -5.28 8.96
N TYR A 52 -8.82 -4.34 9.18
CA TYR A 52 -9.16 -2.98 9.62
C TYR A 52 -10.01 -2.23 8.60
N ALA A 53 -9.68 -2.33 7.30
CA ALA A 53 -10.47 -1.73 6.24
C ALA A 53 -11.90 -2.31 6.23
N ARG A 54 -12.04 -3.63 6.33
CA ARG A 54 -13.33 -4.30 6.41
C ARG A 54 -14.11 -3.92 7.67
N PHE A 55 -13.45 -3.86 8.82
CA PHE A 55 -14.08 -3.46 10.06
C PHE A 55 -14.62 -2.04 10.00
N ARG A 56 -13.95 -1.09 9.34
CA ARG A 56 -14.50 0.27 9.16
C ARG A 56 -15.84 0.27 8.44
N GLU A 57 -16.04 -0.62 7.47
CA GLU A 57 -17.33 -0.77 6.78
C GLU A 57 -18.39 -1.34 7.74
N VAL A 58 -18.05 -2.40 8.48
CA VAL A 58 -18.93 -3.01 9.49
C VAL A 58 -19.29 -2.00 10.58
N TYR A 59 -18.31 -1.23 11.04
CA TYR A 59 -18.49 -0.22 12.07
C TYR A 59 -19.47 0.86 11.60
N ARG A 60 -19.24 1.37 10.39
CA ARG A 60 -20.12 2.35 9.74
C ARG A 60 -21.56 1.83 9.63
N GLN A 61 -21.75 0.55 9.29
CA GLN A 61 -23.08 -0.04 9.13
C GLN A 61 -23.79 -0.31 10.46
N LYS A 62 -23.05 -0.75 11.49
CA LYS A 62 -23.63 -1.19 12.77
C LYS A 62 -23.82 -0.05 13.77
N TYR A 63 -22.88 0.90 13.80
CA TYR A 63 -22.81 1.88 14.89
C TYR A 63 -23.12 3.31 14.45
N GLN A 64 -22.97 3.62 13.16
CA GLN A 64 -23.15 4.96 12.63
C GLN A 64 -24.48 5.09 11.87
N LYS A 65 -25.18 6.20 12.10
CA LYS A 65 -26.34 6.60 11.30
C LYS A 65 -26.04 7.89 10.57
N PHE A 66 -26.40 7.89 9.29
CA PHE A 66 -26.21 9.01 8.41
C PHE A 66 -27.55 9.48 7.86
N GLU A 67 -27.67 10.80 7.72
CA GLU A 67 -28.79 11.43 7.02
C GLU A 67 -28.29 12.17 5.79
N HIS A 68 -29.15 12.28 4.79
CA HIS A 68 -28.87 13.04 3.59
C HIS A 68 -29.49 14.42 3.73
N VAL A 69 -28.66 15.46 3.71
CA VAL A 69 -29.09 16.84 3.87
C VAL A 69 -28.81 17.60 2.58
N LEU A 70 -29.82 18.32 2.11
CA LEU A 70 -29.68 19.24 0.98
C LEU A 70 -28.78 20.41 1.39
N THR A 71 -27.74 20.65 0.60
CA THR A 71 -26.81 21.77 0.84
C THR A 71 -27.35 23.12 0.38
N GLY A 72 -28.48 23.12 -0.34
CA GLY A 72 -29.00 24.29 -1.05
C GLY A 72 -28.16 24.69 -2.27
N LYS A 73 -27.20 23.86 -2.68
CA LYS A 73 -26.49 24.00 -3.95
C LYS A 73 -27.10 23.09 -5.00
N HIS A 74 -26.97 23.51 -6.25
CA HIS A 74 -27.45 22.78 -7.41
C HIS A 74 -26.46 22.94 -8.57
N ARG A 75 -26.63 22.11 -9.60
CA ARG A 75 -25.93 22.22 -10.89
C ARG A 75 -26.88 21.89 -12.03
N HIS A 76 -26.48 22.26 -13.24
CA HIS A 76 -27.26 22.08 -14.46
C HIS A 76 -26.39 21.54 -15.59
N LYS A 77 -27.00 21.08 -16.70
CA LYS A 77 -26.28 20.60 -17.89
C LYS A 77 -25.23 21.56 -18.40
N SER A 78 -25.54 22.85 -18.29
CA SER A 78 -24.72 23.93 -18.82
C SER A 78 -23.33 23.95 -18.19
N HIS A 79 -23.16 23.44 -16.95
CA HIS A 79 -21.86 23.32 -16.33
C HIS A 79 -21.81 22.36 -15.11
N PRO A 80 -20.65 21.73 -14.86
CA PRO A 80 -20.52 20.76 -13.76
C PRO A 80 -20.40 21.40 -12.36
N ALA A 81 -20.28 22.73 -12.25
CA ALA A 81 -20.02 23.41 -10.99
C ALA A 81 -21.26 23.55 -10.08
N TRP A 82 -21.13 23.09 -8.83
CA TRP A 82 -22.14 23.26 -7.78
C TRP A 82 -22.16 24.70 -7.25
N HIS A 83 -23.34 25.31 -7.22
CA HIS A 83 -23.50 26.70 -6.81
C HIS A 83 -24.85 26.94 -6.12
N LYS A 84 -24.95 28.03 -5.35
CA LYS A 84 -26.17 28.37 -4.61
C LYS A 84 -27.27 28.79 -5.57
N ALA A 85 -28.54 28.56 -5.20
CA ALA A 85 -29.70 29.07 -5.94
C ALA A 85 -29.66 30.59 -6.19
N SER A 86 -28.99 31.36 -5.32
CA SER A 86 -28.82 32.81 -5.46
C SER A 86 -27.71 33.25 -6.43
N THR A 87 -27.09 32.33 -7.17
CA THR A 87 -25.98 32.67 -8.07
C THR A 87 -26.54 33.32 -9.34
N VAL A 88 -25.97 34.46 -9.73
CA VAL A 88 -26.39 35.18 -10.93
C VAL A 88 -25.74 34.53 -12.15
N HIS A 89 -26.56 34.00 -13.06
CA HIS A 89 -26.11 33.48 -14.34
C HIS A 89 -25.99 34.60 -15.38
N LYS A 90 -25.02 34.47 -16.29
CA LYS A 90 -24.86 35.40 -17.43
C LYS A 90 -25.91 35.20 -18.52
N ALA A 91 -26.48 34.01 -18.60
CA ALA A 91 -27.55 33.62 -19.52
C ALA A 91 -28.54 32.73 -18.75
N GLU A 92 -29.78 32.60 -19.24
CA GLU A 92 -30.77 31.72 -18.62
C GLU A 92 -30.25 30.27 -18.57
N PRO A 93 -30.15 29.66 -17.39
CA PRO A 93 -29.68 28.28 -17.27
C PRO A 93 -30.77 27.29 -17.71
N ASP A 94 -30.35 26.25 -18.43
CA ASP A 94 -31.20 25.11 -18.76
C ASP A 94 -31.45 24.29 -17.49
N ASN A 95 -32.69 24.29 -16.99
CA ASN A 95 -33.09 23.58 -15.77
C ASN A 95 -33.66 22.18 -16.04
N THR A 96 -33.58 21.66 -17.27
CA THR A 96 -34.16 20.35 -17.62
C THR A 96 -33.51 19.17 -16.89
N ASP A 97 -32.32 19.35 -16.34
CA ASP A 97 -31.56 18.35 -15.56
C ASP A 97 -31.02 18.92 -14.24
N LEU A 98 -31.79 19.80 -13.59
CA LEU A 98 -31.38 20.37 -12.31
C LEU A 98 -31.12 19.28 -11.28
N GLU A 99 -29.86 19.19 -10.84
CA GLU A 99 -29.44 18.28 -9.79
C GLU A 99 -29.21 19.07 -8.51
N GLU A 100 -29.80 18.61 -7.40
CA GLU A 100 -29.54 19.15 -6.06
C GLU A 100 -28.36 18.43 -5.41
N GLN A 101 -27.49 19.19 -4.74
CA GLN A 101 -26.40 18.60 -3.97
C GLN A 101 -26.90 18.16 -2.61
N CYS A 102 -27.00 16.85 -2.45
CA CYS A 102 -27.11 16.18 -1.15
C CYS A 102 -25.71 15.87 -0.62
N ILE A 103 -25.50 16.12 0.67
CA ILE A 103 -24.36 15.57 1.40
C ILE A 103 -24.87 14.61 2.47
N GLU A 104 -24.07 13.62 2.77
CA GLU A 104 -24.32 12.70 3.86
C GLU A 104 -23.65 13.23 5.13
N VAL A 105 -24.41 13.33 6.21
CA VAL A 105 -23.93 13.81 7.51
C VAL A 105 -24.11 12.72 8.57
N LEU A 106 -23.09 12.55 9.41
CA LEU A 106 -23.16 11.65 10.56
C LEU A 106 -24.05 12.29 11.62
N VAL A 107 -25.13 11.60 11.99
CA VAL A 107 -26.11 12.09 12.98
C VAL A 107 -25.96 11.38 14.32
N GLU A 108 -25.54 10.12 14.31
CA GLU A 108 -25.36 9.33 15.52
C GLU A 108 -24.20 8.35 15.33
N ASP A 109 -23.35 8.21 16.36
CA ASP A 109 -22.32 7.17 16.45
C ASP A 109 -22.41 6.49 17.82
N THR A 110 -23.10 5.35 17.86
CA THR A 110 -23.29 4.56 19.10
C THR A 110 -22.01 3.83 19.54
N GLY A 111 -20.98 3.78 18.69
CA GLY A 111 -19.70 3.13 18.95
C GLY A 111 -18.60 4.10 19.36
N GLU A 112 -18.89 5.40 19.43
CA GLU A 112 -17.90 6.45 19.67
C GLU A 112 -17.06 6.15 20.94
N GLY A 113 -15.75 6.37 20.83
CA GLY A 113 -14.78 6.07 21.90
C GLY A 113 -14.48 4.57 22.09
N ASN A 114 -15.27 3.66 21.53
CA ASN A 114 -15.11 2.21 21.69
C ASN A 114 -14.54 1.49 20.46
N PHE A 115 -14.21 2.22 19.38
CA PHE A 115 -13.76 1.64 18.10
C PHE A 115 -12.70 0.55 18.27
N LYS A 116 -11.64 0.79 19.06
CA LYS A 116 -10.56 -0.18 19.27
C LYS A 116 -11.06 -1.46 19.95
N LYS A 117 -11.91 -1.32 20.96
CA LYS A 117 -12.49 -2.46 21.69
C LYS A 117 -13.37 -3.29 20.74
N LEU A 118 -14.29 -2.63 20.04
CA LEU A 118 -15.18 -3.26 19.07
C LEU A 118 -14.41 -3.94 17.93
N TYR A 119 -13.29 -3.35 17.48
CA TYR A 119 -12.42 -3.97 16.49
C TYR A 119 -11.81 -5.28 16.99
N HIS A 120 -11.30 -5.30 18.23
CA HIS A 120 -10.74 -6.52 18.81
C HIS A 120 -11.81 -7.59 19.02
N GLU A 121 -12.98 -7.23 19.55
CA GLU A 121 -14.11 -8.16 19.68
C GLU A 121 -14.52 -8.74 18.33
N TRP A 122 -14.66 -7.89 17.32
CA TRP A 122 -14.97 -8.32 15.96
C TRP A 122 -13.90 -9.24 15.35
N LEU A 123 -12.62 -9.00 15.61
CA LEU A 123 -11.53 -9.87 15.13
C LEU A 123 -11.62 -11.29 15.69
N GLU A 124 -11.97 -11.44 16.97
CA GLU A 124 -12.18 -12.74 17.61
C GLU A 124 -13.46 -13.39 17.06
N GLU A 125 -14.58 -12.66 17.04
CA GLU A 125 -15.88 -13.19 16.60
C GLU A 125 -15.89 -13.63 15.13
N SER A 126 -15.11 -12.95 14.28
CA SER A 126 -15.02 -13.25 12.84
C SER A 126 -14.03 -14.38 12.50
N GLY A 127 -13.25 -14.86 13.47
CA GLY A 127 -12.19 -15.84 13.21
C GLY A 127 -10.95 -15.27 12.51
N ILE A 128 -10.89 -13.94 12.31
CA ILE A 128 -9.80 -13.29 11.58
C ILE A 128 -8.52 -13.29 12.39
N LYS A 129 -8.61 -13.22 13.72
CA LYS A 129 -7.43 -13.29 14.58
C LYS A 129 -6.72 -14.64 14.42
N GLU A 130 -7.46 -15.74 14.44
CA GLU A 130 -6.93 -17.08 14.21
C GLU A 130 -6.30 -17.20 12.82
N LEU A 131 -6.94 -16.61 11.80
CA LEU A 131 -6.39 -16.54 10.45
C LEU A 131 -5.05 -15.79 10.43
N ILE A 132 -4.95 -14.64 11.11
CA ILE A 132 -3.70 -13.88 11.22
C ILE A 132 -2.61 -14.72 11.87
N GLU A 133 -2.92 -15.44 12.95
CA GLU A 133 -1.96 -16.29 13.66
C GLU A 133 -1.49 -17.45 12.78
N GLU A 134 -2.40 -18.12 12.08
CA GLU A 134 -2.09 -19.23 11.17
C GLU A 134 -1.20 -18.78 10.00
N GLU A 135 -1.58 -17.71 9.31
CA GLU A 135 -0.83 -17.20 8.16
C GLU A 135 0.53 -16.63 8.58
N THR A 136 0.62 -16.01 9.77
CA THR A 136 1.90 -15.56 10.33
C THR A 136 2.80 -16.77 10.63
N ARG A 137 2.25 -17.85 11.20
CA ARG A 137 3.01 -19.07 11.49
C ARG A 137 3.56 -19.70 10.21
N LYS A 138 2.73 -19.86 9.17
CA LYS A 138 3.18 -20.36 7.86
C LYS A 138 4.31 -19.49 7.30
N ALA A 139 4.15 -18.17 7.32
CA ALA A 139 5.18 -17.25 6.85
C ALA A 139 6.48 -17.36 7.66
N GLU A 140 6.41 -17.61 8.97
CA GLU A 140 7.59 -17.85 9.81
C GLU A 140 8.32 -19.15 9.45
N GLU A 141 7.59 -20.20 9.12
CA GLU A 141 8.12 -21.49 8.66
C GLU A 141 8.82 -21.34 7.30
N GLU A 142 8.15 -20.72 6.31
CA GLU A 142 8.71 -20.41 4.99
C GLU A 142 9.94 -19.49 5.08
N TYR A 143 9.90 -18.50 5.97
CA TYR A 143 11.04 -17.62 6.23
C TYR A 143 12.23 -18.38 6.84
N ALA A 144 11.95 -19.33 7.75
CA ALA A 144 12.99 -20.13 8.39
C ALA A 144 13.59 -21.21 7.47
N SER A 145 12.84 -21.68 6.48
CA SER A 145 13.30 -22.62 5.45
C SER A 145 14.05 -21.94 4.29
N PHE A 146 14.04 -20.60 4.24
CA PHE A 146 14.58 -19.80 3.13
C PHE A 146 13.87 -20.05 1.79
N GLU A 147 12.61 -20.48 1.81
CA GLU A 147 11.84 -20.85 0.62
C GLU A 147 11.79 -19.75 -0.44
N HIS A 148 11.40 -18.54 -0.03
CA HIS A 148 11.33 -17.36 -0.91
C HIS A 148 12.57 -16.48 -0.86
N ALA A 149 13.64 -16.94 -0.21
CA ALA A 149 14.82 -16.12 -0.01
C ALA A 149 15.70 -16.09 -1.27
N ILE A 150 16.29 -14.94 -1.54
CA ILE A 150 17.30 -14.75 -2.57
C ILE A 150 18.62 -14.29 -1.94
N VAL A 151 19.72 -14.52 -2.64
CA VAL A 151 21.03 -13.99 -2.25
C VAL A 151 21.25 -12.64 -2.91
N LEU A 152 21.55 -11.61 -2.14
CA LEU A 152 21.92 -10.28 -2.63
C LEU A 152 23.27 -9.86 -2.06
N CYS A 153 24.04 -9.07 -2.81
CA CYS A 153 25.13 -8.32 -2.20
C CYS A 153 24.57 -7.19 -1.33
N ASN A 154 25.33 -6.74 -0.33
CA ASN A 154 24.90 -5.69 0.60
C ASN A 154 24.34 -4.43 -0.09
N ARG A 155 24.90 -4.05 -1.26
CA ARG A 155 24.43 -2.89 -2.04
C ARG A 155 23.01 -3.12 -2.60
N CYS A 156 22.78 -4.28 -3.21
CA CYS A 156 21.46 -4.64 -3.74
C CYS A 156 20.44 -4.87 -2.63
N HIS A 157 20.85 -5.52 -1.54
CA HIS A 157 20.01 -5.70 -0.36
C HIS A 157 19.53 -4.37 0.20
N PHE A 158 20.44 -3.42 0.38
CA PHE A 158 20.10 -2.08 0.88
C PHE A 158 19.18 -1.31 -0.08
N ALA A 159 19.38 -1.45 -1.40
CA ALA A 159 18.48 -0.86 -2.39
C ALA A 159 17.06 -1.44 -2.26
N SER A 160 16.92 -2.77 -2.14
CA SER A 160 15.63 -3.44 -1.94
C SER A 160 14.89 -2.90 -0.72
N LEU A 161 15.59 -2.74 0.42
CA LEU A 161 14.99 -2.18 1.64
C LEU A 161 14.49 -0.73 1.50
N ARG A 162 14.96 0.00 0.47
CA ARG A 162 14.51 1.37 0.16
C ARG A 162 13.46 1.41 -0.95
N GLY A 163 12.88 0.27 -1.33
CA GLY A 163 11.92 0.17 -2.43
C GLY A 163 12.56 0.50 -3.78
N MET A 164 13.84 0.18 -3.93
CA MET A 164 14.59 0.35 -5.17
C MET A 164 15.06 -1.00 -5.72
N GLU A 165 15.07 -1.11 -7.04
CA GLU A 165 15.57 -2.28 -7.76
C GLU A 165 16.51 -1.87 -8.89
N LEU A 166 17.30 -2.83 -9.37
CA LEU A 166 18.23 -2.57 -10.46
C LEU A 166 17.46 -2.31 -11.76
N CYS A 167 17.83 -1.28 -12.51
CA CYS A 167 17.19 -0.97 -13.77
C CYS A 167 17.30 -2.18 -14.73
N PRO A 168 16.18 -2.67 -15.29
CA PRO A 168 16.20 -3.86 -16.14
C PRO A 168 16.97 -3.66 -17.45
N VAL A 169 17.05 -2.41 -17.93
CA VAL A 169 17.72 -2.04 -19.18
C VAL A 169 19.24 -1.95 -19.00
N CYS A 170 19.71 -1.02 -18.16
CA CYS A 170 21.15 -0.78 -18.05
C CYS A 170 21.86 -1.69 -17.04
N LYS A 171 21.13 -2.31 -16.09
CA LYS A 171 21.66 -3.10 -14.97
C LYS A 171 22.75 -2.39 -14.14
N LYS A 172 22.81 -1.05 -14.22
CA LYS A 172 23.85 -0.22 -13.58
C LYS A 172 23.27 0.68 -12.49
N LYS A 173 22.14 1.33 -12.78
CA LYS A 173 21.48 2.26 -11.84
C LYS A 173 20.33 1.56 -11.11
N TYR A 174 20.10 1.95 -9.87
CA TYR A 174 18.89 1.59 -9.14
C TYR A 174 17.76 2.57 -9.51
N LYS A 175 16.53 2.07 -9.52
CA LYS A 175 15.31 2.84 -9.76
C LYS A 175 14.26 2.49 -8.69
N PRO A 176 13.39 3.43 -8.28
CA PRO A 176 12.23 3.10 -7.45
C PRO A 176 11.33 2.07 -8.14
N SER A 177 10.81 1.07 -7.41
CA SER A 177 10.03 -0.03 -8.00
C SER A 177 8.82 0.43 -8.81
N ARG A 178 8.21 1.57 -8.48
CA ARG A 178 7.08 2.18 -9.21
C ARG A 178 7.37 2.65 -10.65
N TYR A 179 8.64 2.84 -11.02
CA TYR A 179 9.00 3.25 -12.39
C TYR A 179 9.49 2.06 -13.19
N GLU A 180 9.28 2.02 -14.50
CA GLU A 180 9.72 0.88 -15.32
C GLU A 180 11.25 0.81 -15.47
N THR A 181 11.91 1.96 -15.67
CA THR A 181 13.36 2.06 -15.89
C THR A 181 13.97 3.19 -15.04
N CYS A 182 15.30 3.32 -15.05
CA CYS A 182 15.97 4.48 -14.48
C CYS A 182 15.80 5.71 -15.40
N PHE A 183 16.00 6.91 -14.85
CA PHE A 183 15.84 8.16 -15.59
C PHE A 183 16.62 8.18 -16.93
N ASP A 184 17.87 7.73 -16.94
CA ASP A 184 18.71 7.68 -18.14
C ASP A 184 18.14 6.76 -19.24
N CYS A 185 17.45 5.70 -18.85
CA CYS A 185 16.85 4.71 -19.74
C CYS A 185 15.40 5.05 -20.12
N LEU A 186 14.87 6.20 -19.67
CA LEU A 186 13.59 6.68 -20.17
C LEU A 186 13.72 7.20 -21.61
N PRO A 187 12.65 7.12 -22.41
CA PRO A 187 12.56 7.87 -23.67
C PRO A 187 12.71 9.38 -23.43
N ASP A 188 13.28 10.10 -24.40
CA ASP A 188 13.61 11.51 -24.22
C ASP A 188 12.38 12.40 -24.02
N GLU A 189 11.24 12.05 -24.61
CA GLU A 189 9.96 12.75 -24.32
C GLU A 189 9.60 12.65 -22.84
N LYS A 190 9.60 11.45 -22.26
CA LYS A 190 9.32 11.23 -20.84
C LYS A 190 10.36 11.91 -19.93
N LYS A 191 11.62 12.04 -20.37
CA LYS A 191 12.63 12.78 -19.60
C LYS A 191 12.30 14.27 -19.52
N LYS A 192 11.84 14.88 -20.62
CA LYS A 192 11.43 16.30 -20.66
C LYS A 192 10.27 16.55 -19.69
N ASP A 193 9.23 15.72 -19.73
CA ASP A 193 8.08 15.84 -18.82
C ASP A 193 8.49 15.82 -17.34
N VAL A 194 9.42 14.93 -16.98
CA VAL A 194 9.93 14.82 -15.60
C VAL A 194 10.70 16.08 -15.19
N LEU A 195 11.53 16.61 -16.08
CA LEU A 195 12.31 17.82 -15.83
C LEU A 195 11.43 19.07 -15.76
N GLU A 196 10.37 19.16 -16.56
CA GLU A 196 9.42 20.26 -16.52
C GLU A 196 8.66 20.30 -15.20
N ARG A 197 8.11 19.16 -14.75
CA ARG A 197 7.44 19.04 -13.44
C ARG A 197 8.33 19.37 -12.24
N GLN A 198 9.66 19.26 -12.38
CA GLN A 198 10.61 19.66 -11.35
C GLN A 198 10.85 21.17 -11.30
N LYS A 199 10.68 21.88 -12.42
CA LYS A 199 10.80 23.34 -12.47
C LYS A 199 9.56 24.07 -11.95
N GLU A 200 8.42 23.39 -11.95
CA GLU A 200 7.14 23.89 -11.41
C GLU A 200 7.01 23.75 -9.89
N LYS A 201 8.00 23.13 -9.23
CA LYS A 201 8.06 22.96 -7.77
C LYS A 201 9.09 23.89 -7.15
#